data_AF-A0A9Q8Y828-F1
#
_entry.id   AF-A0A9Q8Y828-F1
#
_cell.length_a   1.000
_cell.length_b   1.000
_cell.length_c   1.000
_cell.angle_alpha   90.00
_cell.angle_beta   90.00
_cell.angle_gamma   90.00
#
_symmetry.space_group_name_H-M   'P 1'
#
loop_
_entity.id
_entity.type
_entity.pdbx_description
1 polymer ?
#
loop_
_entity_poly.entity_id
_entity_poly.type
_entity_poly.pdbx_seq_one_letter_code
_entity_poly.pdbx_strand_id
1 'polypeptide(L)' 'MGLKQADITAILGPVDETLMAELLATGATAGELAEAIAWVNNDEALIGEGRHLPAGRVAALIDILTPDNEEERNLGL' A
#
# COMPACT_ATOMS: atom_id res chain seq x y z
N MET A 1 -0.18 -10.97 -14.36
CA MET A 1 -1.12 -10.00 -14.95
C MET A 1 -1.06 -8.76 -14.08
N GLY A 2 -0.82 -7.57 -14.67
CA GLY A 2 -0.65 -6.34 -13.89
C GLY A 2 -1.95 -5.82 -13.30
N LEU A 3 -1.82 -4.95 -12.30
CA LEU A 3 -2.89 -4.29 -11.58
C LEU A 3 -3.74 -3.43 -12.53
N LYS A 4 -5.05 -3.43 -12.32
CA LYS A 4 -6.00 -2.61 -13.07
C LYS A 4 -6.84 -1.75 -12.15
N GLN A 5 -7.42 -0.69 -12.70
CA GLN A 5 -8.33 0.20 -11.99
C GLN A 5 -9.49 -0.55 -11.30
N ALA A 6 -10.07 -1.56 -11.95
CA ALA A 6 -11.14 -2.36 -11.37
C ALA A 6 -10.67 -3.17 -10.14
N ASP A 7 -9.44 -3.66 -10.15
CA ASP A 7 -8.86 -4.40 -9.01
C ASP A 7 -8.63 -3.45 -7.83
N ILE A 8 -8.12 -2.24 -8.11
CA ILE A 8 -7.90 -1.19 -7.10
C ILE A 8 -9.22 -0.82 -6.44
N THR A 9 -10.26 -0.53 -7.24
CA THR A 9 -11.58 -0.18 -6.70
C THR A 9 -12.24 -1.33 -5.94
N ALA A 10 -11.99 -2.59 -6.32
CA ALA A 10 -12.50 -3.74 -5.59
C ALA A 10 -11.82 -3.92 -4.22
N ILE A 11 -10.55 -3.55 -4.09
CA ILE A 11 -9.75 -3.75 -2.86
C ILE A 11 -9.85 -2.53 -1.92
N LEU A 12 -9.67 -1.33 -2.44
CA LEU A 12 -9.61 -0.08 -1.65
C LEU A 12 -10.95 0.67 -1.60
N GLY A 13 -11.87 0.34 -2.52
CA GLY A 13 -12.98 1.22 -2.83
C GLY A 13 -12.58 2.37 -3.76
N PRO A 14 -13.46 3.37 -3.95
CA PRO A 14 -13.15 4.55 -4.74
C PRO A 14 -11.97 5.32 -4.14
N VAL A 15 -10.95 5.59 -4.96
CA VAL A 15 -9.79 6.42 -4.63
C VAL A 15 -9.69 7.56 -5.65
N ASP A 16 -8.92 8.60 -5.34
CA ASP A 16 -8.66 9.69 -6.28
C ASP A 16 -7.76 9.26 -7.45
N GLU A 17 -7.71 10.10 -8.49
CA GLU A 17 -6.97 9.82 -9.72
C GLU A 17 -5.46 9.76 -9.50
N THR A 18 -4.93 10.51 -8.52
CA THR A 18 -3.50 10.53 -8.19
C THR A 18 -3.08 9.20 -7.59
N LEU A 19 -3.78 8.76 -6.54
CA LEU A 19 -3.53 7.46 -5.90
C LEU A 19 -3.74 6.32 -6.88
N MET A 20 -4.75 6.40 -7.75
CA MET A 20 -4.98 5.43 -8.82
C MET A 20 -3.77 5.33 -9.77
N ALA A 21 -3.24 6.46 -10.22
CA ALA A 21 -2.11 6.50 -11.14
C ALA A 21 -0.82 5.94 -10.51
N GLU A 22 -0.55 6.30 -9.25
CA GLU A 22 0.60 5.81 -8.50
C GLU A 22 0.56 4.30 -8.31
N LEU A 23 -0.59 3.76 -7.89
CA LEU A 23 -0.78 2.31 -7.73
C LEU A 23 -0.59 1.56 -9.06
N LEU A 24 -1.13 2.07 -10.17
CA LEU A 24 -0.94 1.46 -11.49
C LEU A 24 0.52 1.51 -11.96
N ALA A 25 1.24 2.59 -11.66
CA ALA A 25 2.64 2.78 -12.03
C ALA A 25 3.58 1.78 -11.36
N THR A 26 3.21 1.22 -10.20
CA THR A 26 3.99 0.17 -9.51
C THR A 26 4.17 -1.10 -10.36
N GLY A 27 3.28 -1.34 -11.32
CA GLY A 27 3.24 -2.58 -12.10
C GLY A 27 2.98 -3.83 -11.24
N ALA A 28 2.44 -3.64 -10.04
CA ALA A 28 2.08 -4.72 -9.13
C ALA A 28 0.90 -5.54 -9.66
N THR A 29 0.51 -6.55 -8.90
CA THR A 29 -0.66 -7.38 -9.13
C THR A 29 -1.73 -7.11 -8.06
N ALA A 30 -2.97 -7.52 -8.32
CA ALA A 30 -4.04 -7.41 -7.32
C ALA A 30 -3.73 -8.15 -6.01
N GLY A 31 -3.00 -9.28 -6.09
CA GLY A 31 -2.56 -10.03 -4.91
C GLY A 31 -1.54 -9.26 -4.07
N GLU A 32 -0.56 -8.61 -4.71
CA GLU A 32 0.43 -7.76 -4.03
C GLU A 32 -0.24 -6.53 -3.38
N LEU A 33 -1.27 -5.95 -4.02
CA LEU A 33 -2.07 -4.85 -3.42
C LEU A 33 -2.86 -5.31 -2.20
N ALA A 34 -3.52 -6.47 -2.27
CA ALA A 34 -4.24 -7.03 -1.13
C ALA A 34 -3.30 -7.36 0.04
N GLU A 35 -2.09 -7.85 -0.26
CA GLU A 35 -1.05 -8.08 0.74
C GLU A 35 -0.59 -6.78 1.40
N ALA A 36 -0.30 -5.73 0.61
CA ALA A 36 0.07 -4.42 1.13
C ALA A 36 -1.02 -3.85 2.05
N ILE A 37 -2.28 -4.00 1.69
CA ILE A 37 -3.41 -3.57 2.54
C ILE A 37 -3.50 -4.37 3.83
N ALA A 38 -3.23 -5.68 3.78
CA ALA A 38 -3.16 -6.49 4.99
C ALA A 38 -1.99 -6.07 5.89
N TRP A 39 -0.90 -5.50 5.36
CA TRP A 39 0.18 -4.92 6.15
C TRP A 39 -0.22 -3.56 6.76
N VAL A 40 -0.76 -2.65 5.96
CA VAL A 40 -1.16 -1.30 6.42
C VAL A 40 -2.26 -1.35 7.48
N ASN A 41 -3.22 -2.27 7.34
CA ASN A 41 -4.38 -2.35 8.24
C ASN A 41 -4.14 -3.16 9.51
N ASN A 42 -3.02 -3.86 9.65
CA ASN A 42 -2.83 -4.83 10.73
C ASN A 42 -1.74 -4.39 11.69
N ASP A 43 -2.17 -3.95 12.86
CA ASP A 43 -1.37 -3.20 13.83
C ASP A 43 -0.38 -4.07 14.65
N GLU A 44 -0.49 -5.41 14.67
CA GLU A 44 0.49 -6.26 15.40
C GLU A 44 0.31 -7.79 15.24
N ALA A 45 -0.76 -8.28 14.61
CA ALA A 45 -1.17 -9.69 14.77
C ALA A 45 -0.55 -10.71 13.78
N LEU A 46 0.25 -10.29 12.80
CA LEU A 46 0.80 -11.19 11.76
C LEU A 46 2.33 -11.38 11.80
N ILE A 47 3.02 -10.77 12.77
CA ILE A 47 4.48 -10.97 12.97
C ILE A 47 4.78 -12.39 13.51
N GLY A 48 3.77 -13.11 14.02
CA GLY A 48 3.93 -14.38 14.74
C GLY A 48 4.28 -15.64 13.94
N GLU A 49 4.26 -15.63 12.60
CA GLU A 49 4.44 -16.86 11.79
C GLU A 49 5.69 -16.87 10.90
N GLY A 50 6.62 -15.91 11.05
CA GLY A 50 7.83 -15.88 10.23
C GLY A 50 7.59 -15.44 8.78
N ARG A 51 6.58 -14.60 8.53
CA ARG A 51 6.46 -13.89 7.25
C ARG A 51 7.65 -12.98 7.05
N HIS A 52 8.24 -13.06 5.86
CA HIS A 52 9.32 -12.16 5.45
C HIS A 52 8.76 -10.73 5.40
N LEU A 53 9.59 -9.76 5.79
CA LEU A 53 9.26 -8.34 5.63
C LEU A 53 8.87 -8.07 4.16
N PRO A 54 7.87 -7.19 3.93
CA PRO A 54 7.47 -6.83 2.59
C PRO A 54 8.68 -6.24 1.84
N ALA A 55 8.86 -6.66 0.60
CA ALA A 55 9.97 -6.24 -0.25
C ALA A 55 9.49 -6.04 -1.70
N GLY A 56 10.27 -5.31 -2.49
CA GLY A 56 9.95 -5.04 -3.89
C GLY A 56 8.63 -4.27 -4.02
N ARG A 57 7.69 -4.80 -4.83
CA ARG A 57 6.43 -4.10 -5.14
C ARG A 57 5.50 -3.96 -3.95
N VAL A 58 5.46 -4.96 -3.06
CA VAL A 58 4.61 -4.91 -1.85
C VAL A 58 5.07 -3.79 -0.92
N ALA A 59 6.39 -3.60 -0.76
CA ALA A 59 6.93 -2.49 0.03
C ALA A 59 6.56 -1.13 -0.59
N ALA A 60 6.75 -0.96 -1.90
CA ALA A 60 6.38 0.27 -2.59
C ALA A 60 4.88 0.59 -2.48
N LEU A 61 4.01 -0.42 -2.50
CA LEU A 61 2.58 -0.25 -2.28
C LEU A 61 2.26 0.19 -0.84
N ILE A 62 2.95 -0.38 0.16
CA ILE A 62 2.79 0.04 1.56
C ILE A 62 3.20 1.49 1.73
N ASP A 63 4.31 1.91 1.11
CA ASP A 63 4.77 3.30 1.17
C ASP A 63 3.74 4.27 0.57
N ILE A 64 3.11 3.91 -0.57
CA ILE A 64 2.05 4.72 -1.20
C ILE A 64 0.78 4.79 -0.34
N LEU A 65 0.43 3.68 0.33
CA LEU A 65 -0.82 3.55 1.09
C LEU A 65 -0.72 4.07 2.53
N THR A 66 0.50 4.19 3.05
CA THR A 66 0.75 4.78 4.36
C THR A 66 0.81 6.28 4.16
N PRO A 67 -0.13 7.07 4.70
CA PRO A 67 -0.03 8.51 4.60
C PRO A 67 1.30 8.93 5.24
N ASP A 68 2.17 9.59 4.46
CA ASP A 68 3.33 10.28 5.03
C ASP A 68 2.77 11.17 6.15
N ASN A 69 3.07 10.84 7.40
CA ASN A 69 2.84 11.74 8.53
C ASN A 69 3.83 12.92 8.38
N GLU A 70 3.65 13.76 7.37
CA GLU A 70 4.38 15.02 7.17
C GLU A 70 4.07 16.06 8.29
N GLU A 71 3.32 15.70 9.34
CA GLU A 71 3.11 16.55 10.51
C GLU A 71 4.34 16.68 11.43
N GLU A 72 5.39 15.84 11.31
CA GLU A 72 6.61 15.96 12.13
C GLU A 72 7.70 16.90 11.55
N ARG A 73 7.52 17.46 10.35
CA ARG A 73 8.51 18.40 9.75
C ARG A 73 8.21 19.88 10.02
N ASN A 74 7.08 20.19 10.68
CA ASN A 74 6.66 21.56 10.97
C ASN A 74 6.63 21.90 12.48
N LEU A 75 7.20 21.05 13.34
CA LEU A 75 7.59 21.45 14.69
C LEU A 75 8.89 22.25 14.57
N GLY A 76 8.72 23.55 14.30
CA GLY A 76 9.80 24.52 14.31
C GLY A 76 10.62 24.43 15.61
N LEU A 77 11.89 24.06 15.46
CA LEU A 77 12.95 24.33 16.43
C LEU A 77 13.71 25.58 15.96
#